data_AF-A0A9E5IYQ1-F1
#
_entry.id   AF-A0A9E5IYQ1-F1
#
_cell.length_a   1.000
_cell.length_b   1.000
_cell.length_c   1.000
_cell.angle_alpha   90.00
_cell.angle_beta   90.00
_cell.angle_gamma   90.00
#
_symmetry.space_group_name_H-M   'P 1'
#
loop_
_entity.id
_entity.type
_entity.pdbx_description
1 polymer ?
#
loop_
_entity_poly.entity_id
_entity_poly.type
_entity_poly.pdbx_seq_one_letter_code
_entity_poly.pdbx_strand_id
1 'polypeptide(L)'
;TMRANPNLDIEKAITELGVGEALVSFLDEKGRPGITEQAFVVMPGSQLGPITPDQRKALLENSLVAGVYEKSIDRESAYEVLKGAHASPNPDAQGKLPADKGANTSTNSAENGSNALLGGLGEVLFGRTGPRGAKHDGLAQAMVKSAVRTIGSSVGREIVRGVLGGILGGRKR
;
A
#
# COMPACT_ATOMS: atom_id res chain seq x y z
N THR A 1 -54.74 -8.80 -0.12
CA THR A 1 -55.09 -8.99 -1.54
C THR A 1 -55.67 -7.70 -2.08
N MET A 2 -55.45 -7.40 -3.36
CA MET A 2 -55.98 -6.21 -4.02
C MET A 2 -57.51 -6.25 -4.11
N ARG A 3 -58.19 -5.09 -4.02
CA ARG A 3 -59.66 -5.03 -4.14
C ARG A 3 -60.03 -5.06 -5.62
N ALA A 4 -60.95 -5.96 -5.97
CA ALA A 4 -61.41 -6.10 -7.34
C ALA A 4 -62.02 -4.80 -7.87
N ASN A 5 -61.71 -4.47 -9.12
CA ASN A 5 -62.28 -3.36 -9.84
C ASN A 5 -63.26 -3.90 -10.89
N PRO A 6 -64.56 -3.53 -10.86
CA PRO A 6 -65.54 -4.05 -11.82
C PRO A 6 -65.27 -3.62 -13.26
N ASN A 7 -64.47 -2.57 -13.47
CA ASN A 7 -64.13 -2.05 -14.79
C ASN A 7 -62.79 -2.58 -15.33
N LEU A 8 -62.06 -3.41 -14.56
CA LEU A 8 -60.74 -3.90 -14.93
C LEU A 8 -60.60 -5.40 -14.60
N ASP A 9 -60.28 -6.19 -15.62
CA ASP A 9 -59.95 -7.61 -15.46
C ASP A 9 -58.52 -7.75 -14.95
N ILE A 10 -58.39 -7.99 -13.64
CA ILE A 10 -57.09 -8.06 -12.95
C ILE A 10 -56.26 -9.25 -13.44
N GLU A 11 -56.89 -10.39 -13.74
CA GLU A 11 -56.16 -11.60 -14.15
C GLU A 11 -55.50 -11.40 -15.51
N LYS A 12 -56.24 -10.83 -16.47
CA LYS A 12 -55.66 -10.43 -17.75
C LYS A 12 -54.61 -9.34 -17.62
N ALA A 13 -54.91 -8.29 -16.85
CA ALA A 13 -53.99 -7.17 -16.68
C ALA A 13 -52.63 -7.66 -16.17
N ILE A 14 -52.56 -8.54 -15.18
CA ILE A 14 -51.30 -9.10 -14.66
C ILE A 14 -50.46 -9.76 -15.77
N THR A 15 -51.10 -10.43 -16.73
CA THR A 15 -50.39 -11.08 -17.84
C THR A 15 -49.94 -10.11 -18.94
N GLU A 16 -50.61 -8.96 -19.07
CA GLU A 16 -50.41 -7.99 -20.15
C GLU A 16 -49.53 -6.79 -19.73
N LEU A 17 -49.23 -6.61 -18.44
CA LEU A 17 -48.42 -5.50 -17.93
C LEU A 17 -47.03 -5.41 -18.60
N GLY A 18 -46.75 -4.25 -19.18
CA GLY A 18 -45.46 -3.92 -19.78
C GLY A 18 -44.45 -3.27 -18.82
N VAL A 19 -43.29 -2.90 -19.37
CA VAL A 19 -42.26 -2.14 -18.62
C VAL A 19 -42.79 -0.74 -18.35
N GLY A 20 -42.84 -0.35 -17.07
CA GLY A 20 -43.33 0.96 -16.65
C GLY A 20 -44.84 1.02 -16.39
N GLU A 21 -45.54 -0.12 -16.38
CA GLU A 21 -46.92 -0.21 -15.94
C GLU A 21 -47.02 -0.98 -14.62
N ALA A 22 -47.97 -0.61 -13.78
CA ALA A 22 -48.23 -1.28 -12.51
C ALA A 22 -49.71 -1.26 -12.15
N LEU A 23 -50.17 -2.32 -11.49
CA LEU A 23 -51.41 -2.29 -10.74
C LEU A 23 -51.14 -1.69 -9.37
N VAL A 24 -51.85 -0.61 -9.04
CA VAL A 24 -51.67 0.15 -7.80
C VAL A 24 -53.00 0.21 -7.06
N SER A 25 -52.95 0.06 -5.74
CA SER A 25 -54.05 0.41 -4.85
C SER A 25 -53.52 1.30 -3.73
N PHE A 26 -54.31 2.33 -3.41
CA PHE A 26 -54.01 3.22 -2.28
C PHE A 26 -54.78 2.81 -1.04
N LEU A 27 -54.25 3.11 0.13
CA LEU A 27 -54.93 2.87 1.39
C LEU A 27 -55.90 4.03 1.69
N ASP A 28 -57.06 3.70 2.24
CA ASP A 28 -57.99 4.69 2.80
C ASP A 28 -57.50 5.22 4.16
N GLU A 29 -58.23 6.18 4.75
CA GLU A 29 -57.91 6.78 6.06
C GLU A 29 -57.84 5.76 7.21
N LYS A 30 -58.43 4.57 7.03
CA LYS A 30 -58.43 3.47 8.00
C LYS A 30 -57.41 2.39 7.63
N GLY A 31 -56.55 2.63 6.65
CA GLY A 31 -55.52 1.71 6.21
C GLY A 31 -56.05 0.53 5.38
N ARG A 32 -57.27 0.60 4.85
CA ARG A 32 -57.84 -0.46 4.02
C ARG A 32 -57.50 -0.22 2.55
N PRO A 33 -57.14 -1.26 1.78
CA PRO A 33 -56.91 -1.12 0.35
C PRO A 33 -58.18 -0.64 -0.38
N GLY A 34 -58.03 0.46 -1.12
CA GLY A 34 -58.98 0.97 -2.09
C GLY A 34 -59.05 0.10 -3.34
N ILE A 35 -59.87 0.53 -4.30
CA ILE A 35 -60.06 -0.15 -5.59
C ILE A 35 -58.74 -0.12 -6.37
N THR A 36 -58.37 -1.24 -7.01
CA THR A 36 -57.15 -1.33 -7.82
C THR A 36 -57.31 -0.68 -9.18
N GLU A 37 -56.29 0.07 -9.60
CA GLU A 37 -56.22 0.72 -10.90
C GLU A 37 -54.90 0.38 -11.60
N GLN A 38 -54.88 0.47 -12.93
CA GLN A 38 -53.67 0.37 -13.73
C GLN A 38 -53.09 1.76 -13.93
N ALA A 39 -51.81 1.92 -13.65
CA ALA A 39 -51.10 3.19 -13.72
C ALA A 39 -49.74 3.04 -14.40
N PHE A 40 -49.28 4.13 -15.02
CA PHE A 40 -47.91 4.23 -15.52
C PHE A 40 -46.98 4.72 -14.40
N VAL A 41 -45.84 4.05 -14.25
CA VAL A 41 -44.79 4.39 -13.29
C VAL A 41 -43.75 5.26 -13.99
N VAL A 42 -43.72 6.54 -13.60
CA VAL A 42 -42.65 7.44 -14.04
C VAL A 42 -41.40 7.13 -13.24
N MET A 43 -40.37 6.62 -13.90
CA MET A 43 -39.06 6.41 -13.27
C MET A 43 -38.43 7.78 -12.95
N PRO A 44 -37.74 7.94 -11.81
CA PRO A 44 -36.89 9.11 -11.60
C PRO A 44 -35.90 9.21 -12.77
N GLY A 45 -35.61 10.43 -13.23
CA GLY A 45 -34.61 10.69 -14.26
C GLY A 45 -33.22 10.27 -13.80
N SER A 46 -32.92 8.97 -13.86
CA SER A 46 -31.66 8.37 -13.50
C SER A 46 -30.92 7.98 -14.78
N GLN A 47 -29.66 8.39 -14.90
CA GLN A 47 -28.79 7.93 -15.98
C GLN A 47 -28.33 6.52 -15.63
N LEU A 48 -28.93 5.51 -16.26
CA LEU A 48 -28.48 4.13 -16.14
C LEU A 48 -27.29 3.92 -17.08
N GLY A 49 -26.13 3.58 -16.52
CA GLY A 49 -24.90 3.30 -17.28
C GLY A 49 -23.74 4.23 -16.92
N PRO A 50 -22.53 3.95 -17.45
CA PRO A 50 -21.36 4.78 -17.18
C PRO A 50 -21.54 6.19 -17.75
N ILE A 51 -21.03 7.19 -17.02
CA ILE A 51 -20.98 8.57 -17.51
C ILE A 51 -20.04 8.69 -18.71
N THR A 52 -20.36 9.60 -19.62
CA THR A 52 -19.47 9.89 -20.75
C THR A 52 -18.14 10.50 -20.27
N PRO A 53 -17.04 10.34 -21.03
CA PRO A 53 -15.76 10.95 -20.68
C PRO A 53 -15.84 12.47 -20.47
N ASP A 54 -16.65 13.15 -21.28
CA ASP A 54 -16.83 14.61 -21.20
C ASP A 54 -17.59 15.01 -19.94
N GLN A 55 -18.67 14.30 -19.60
CA GLN A 55 -19.39 14.51 -18.33
C GLN A 55 -18.48 14.26 -17.12
N ARG A 56 -17.64 13.21 -17.19
CA ARG A 56 -16.67 12.90 -16.13
C ARG A 56 -15.68 14.04 -15.94
N LYS A 57 -15.16 14.61 -17.03
CA LYS A 57 -14.22 15.72 -16.98
C LYS A 57 -14.86 16.95 -16.32
N ALA A 58 -16.06 17.32 -16.76
CA ALA A 58 -16.80 18.44 -16.17
C ALA A 58 -17.08 18.25 -14.67
N LEU A 59 -17.42 17.03 -14.23
CA LEU A 59 -17.62 16.73 -12.81
C LEU A 59 -16.33 16.83 -11.99
N LEU A 60 -15.20 16.40 -12.56
CA LEU A 60 -13.89 16.51 -11.91
C LEU A 60 -13.46 17.97 -11.76
N GLU A 61 -13.66 18.79 -12.79
CA GLU A 61 -13.32 20.22 -12.79
C GLU A 61 -14.16 21.02 -11.78
N ASN A 62 -15.44 20.65 -11.59
CA ASN A 62 -16.32 21.30 -10.63
C ASN A 62 -16.25 20.70 -9.21
N SER A 63 -15.37 19.73 -8.98
CA SER A 63 -15.24 19.08 -7.68
C SER A 63 -14.52 19.97 -6.67
N LEU A 64 -14.93 19.91 -5.40
CA LEU A 64 -14.26 20.63 -4.30
C LEU A 64 -12.78 20.24 -4.14
N VAL A 65 -12.42 19.03 -4.59
CA VAL A 65 -11.05 18.48 -4.51
C VAL A 65 -10.34 18.49 -5.86
N ALA A 66 -10.83 19.30 -6.81
CA ALA A 66 -10.14 19.53 -8.08
C ALA A 66 -8.68 19.93 -7.82
N GLY A 67 -7.76 19.39 -8.63
CA GLY A 67 -6.32 19.60 -8.51
C GLY A 67 -5.58 18.77 -7.45
N VAL A 68 -6.27 18.12 -6.50
CA VAL A 68 -5.60 17.36 -5.42
C VAL A 68 -5.35 15.90 -5.82
N TYR A 69 -6.34 15.24 -6.42
CA TYR A 69 -6.34 13.80 -6.70
C TYR A 69 -6.35 13.45 -8.19
N GLU A 70 -6.05 14.41 -9.06
CA GLU A 70 -6.08 14.21 -10.51
C GLU A 70 -4.90 13.38 -11.03
N LYS A 71 -3.78 13.42 -10.31
CA LYS A 71 -2.57 12.69 -10.69
C LYS A 71 -2.72 11.23 -10.30
N SER A 72 -2.95 10.38 -11.30
CA SER A 72 -2.81 8.94 -11.13
C SER A 72 -1.37 8.61 -10.76
N ILE A 73 -1.16 8.03 -9.59
CA ILE A 73 0.14 7.51 -9.17
C ILE A 73 0.10 6.00 -9.38
N ASP A 74 0.77 5.55 -10.43
CA ASP A 74 1.05 4.13 -10.62
C ASP A 74 2.35 3.79 -9.88
N ARG A 75 2.23 3.02 -8.80
CA ARG A 75 3.38 2.64 -7.97
C ARG A 75 3.85 1.28 -8.42
N GLU A 76 5.16 1.12 -8.48
CA GLU A 76 5.77 -0.20 -8.73
C GLU A 76 5.20 -1.22 -7.75
N SER A 77 4.57 -2.25 -8.29
CA SER A 77 3.92 -3.27 -7.48
C SER A 77 4.97 -4.22 -6.90
N ALA A 78 4.72 -4.75 -5.69
CA ALA A 78 5.60 -5.77 -5.11
C ALA A 78 5.74 -6.99 -6.05
N TYR A 79 4.73 -7.27 -6.86
CA TYR A 79 4.75 -8.32 -7.89
C TYR A 79 5.78 -8.04 -8.98
N GLU A 80 5.87 -6.80 -9.49
CA GLU A 80 6.86 -6.40 -10.49
C GLU A 80 8.28 -6.43 -9.94
N VAL A 81 8.47 -5.98 -8.70
CA VAL A 81 9.77 -6.03 -8.00
C VAL A 81 10.24 -7.49 -7.85
N LEU A 82 9.36 -8.39 -7.41
CA LEU A 82 9.69 -9.80 -7.24
C LEU A 82 9.93 -10.50 -8.58
N LYS A 83 9.11 -10.22 -9.59
CA LYS A 83 9.30 -10.79 -10.93
C LYS A 83 10.60 -10.29 -11.57
N GLY A 84 10.93 -9.00 -11.44
CA GLY A 84 12.19 -8.42 -11.90
C GLY A 84 13.42 -9.02 -11.19
N ALA A 85 13.32 -9.26 -9.87
CA ALA A 85 14.37 -9.90 -9.09
C ALA A 85 14.62 -11.37 -9.49
N HIS A 86 13.59 -12.11 -9.92
CA HIS A 86 13.70 -13.50 -10.39
C HIS A 86 13.91 -13.64 -11.91
N ALA A 87 13.65 -12.59 -12.70
CA ALA A 87 13.78 -12.59 -14.17
C ALA A 87 15.19 -12.20 -14.67
N SER A 88 16.14 -11.90 -13.77
CA SER A 88 17.56 -11.90 -14.10
C SER A 88 18.18 -13.25 -13.70
N PRO A 89 18.13 -14.30 -14.54
CA PRO A 89 19.13 -15.35 -14.44
C PRO A 89 20.43 -14.71 -14.93
N ASN A 90 21.21 -14.17 -14.01
CA ASN A 90 22.60 -13.83 -14.31
C ASN A 90 23.35 -15.18 -14.27
N PRO A 91 23.73 -15.79 -15.41
CA PRO A 91 24.44 -17.07 -15.41
C PRO A 91 25.85 -16.98 -14.78
N ASP A 92 26.35 -15.76 -14.51
CA ASP A 92 27.69 -15.52 -13.97
C ASP A 92 27.73 -15.30 -12.44
N ALA A 93 26.65 -15.54 -11.72
CA ALA A 93 26.64 -15.47 -10.25
C ALA A 93 27.02 -16.81 -9.56
N GLN A 94 27.63 -17.75 -10.30
CA GLN A 94 28.51 -18.76 -9.69
C GLN A 94 29.92 -18.20 -9.58
N GLY A 95 30.20 -17.43 -8.52
CA GLY A 95 31.58 -17.10 -8.16
C GLY A 95 31.80 -15.66 -7.74
N LYS A 96 31.61 -15.39 -6.44
CA LYS A 96 32.55 -14.63 -5.60
C LYS A 96 31.98 -14.56 -4.18
N LEU A 97 32.27 -15.60 -3.40
CA LEU A 97 32.54 -15.38 -1.99
C LEU A 97 33.74 -14.42 -1.90
N PRO A 98 33.72 -13.38 -1.05
CA PRO A 98 34.95 -12.72 -0.65
C PRO A 98 35.81 -13.75 0.06
N ALA A 99 36.85 -14.20 -0.64
CA ALA A 99 37.98 -14.87 -0.04
C ALA A 99 38.69 -13.85 0.86
N ASP A 100 38.38 -13.87 2.14
CA ASP A 100 39.34 -13.42 3.15
C ASP A 100 40.28 -14.59 3.42
N LYS A 101 41.55 -14.40 3.07
CA LYS A 101 42.62 -15.37 3.27
C LYS A 101 42.99 -15.38 4.75
N GLY A 102 42.73 -16.48 5.44
CA GLY A 102 43.20 -16.61 6.82
C GLY A 102 43.02 -17.99 7.44
N ALA A 103 43.81 -18.95 6.96
CA ALA A 103 44.30 -20.12 7.68
C ALA A 103 43.28 -21.08 8.37
N ASN A 104 43.04 -22.16 7.63
CA ASN A 104 42.72 -23.49 8.13
C ASN A 104 43.69 -23.94 9.25
N THR A 105 43.17 -24.32 10.41
CA THR A 105 43.67 -25.48 11.16
C THR A 105 42.49 -26.11 11.89
N SER A 106 41.93 -27.13 11.27
CA SER A 106 41.13 -28.15 11.93
C SER A 106 42.00 -28.90 12.94
N THR A 107 41.59 -28.92 14.21
CA THR A 107 41.92 -30.02 15.12
C THR A 107 40.74 -30.30 16.03
N ASN A 108 40.27 -31.54 15.95
CA ASN A 108 39.41 -32.18 16.91
C ASN A 108 40.06 -32.19 18.32
N SER A 109 39.18 -32.43 19.29
CA SER A 109 39.43 -33.07 20.58
C SER A 109 39.54 -32.15 21.81
N ALA A 110 38.56 -32.37 22.68
CA ALA A 110 38.70 -32.62 24.12
C ALA A 110 39.33 -31.55 25.03
N GLU A 111 38.53 -31.18 26.04
CA GLU A 111 38.92 -31.08 27.45
C GLU A 111 40.23 -30.33 27.79
N ASN A 112 40.10 -29.10 28.33
CA ASN A 112 40.44 -28.85 29.74
C ASN A 112 40.26 -27.38 30.12
N GLY A 113 39.76 -27.18 31.34
CA GLY A 113 39.46 -25.88 31.93
C GLY A 113 40.68 -24.99 32.10
N SER A 114 40.59 -23.78 31.56
CA SER A 114 41.35 -22.57 31.97
C SER A 114 41.12 -21.40 30.99
N ASN A 115 40.53 -21.64 29.82
CA ASN A 115 40.41 -20.62 28.76
C ASN A 115 39.04 -19.90 28.69
N ALA A 116 38.11 -20.19 29.61
CA ALA A 116 36.75 -19.61 29.61
C ALA A 116 36.72 -18.12 29.97
N LEU A 117 37.66 -17.65 30.81
CA LEU A 117 37.73 -16.25 31.26
C LEU A 117 38.26 -15.30 30.18
N LEU A 118 39.23 -15.76 29.37
CA LEU A 118 39.78 -14.98 28.25
C LEU A 118 38.85 -14.99 27.03
N GLY A 119 38.18 -16.12 26.77
CA GLY A 119 37.13 -16.23 25.76
C GLY A 119 35.94 -15.29 26.05
N GLY A 120 35.53 -15.18 27.32
CA GLY A 120 34.43 -14.30 27.72
C GLY A 120 34.70 -12.80 27.50
N LEU A 121 35.93 -12.33 27.69
CA LEU A 121 36.29 -10.92 27.44
C LEU A 121 36.37 -10.59 25.94
N GLY A 122 36.92 -11.50 25.15
CA GLY A 122 36.95 -11.37 23.68
C GLY A 122 35.54 -11.37 23.07
N GLU A 123 34.63 -12.16 23.64
CA GLU A 123 33.23 -12.25 23.23
C GLU A 123 32.45 -10.96 23.47
N VAL A 124 32.68 -10.26 24.59
CA VAL A 124 32.04 -8.97 24.90
C VAL A 124 32.54 -7.84 23.97
N LEU A 125 33.81 -7.88 23.58
CA LEU A 125 34.41 -6.85 22.72
C LEU A 125 34.10 -7.07 21.22
N PHE A 126 34.20 -8.30 20.73
CA PHE A 126 34.10 -8.63 19.29
C PHE A 126 32.78 -9.30 18.89
N GLY A 127 31.92 -9.64 19.85
CA GLY A 127 30.61 -10.24 19.60
C GLY A 127 30.67 -11.76 19.50
N ARG A 128 29.49 -12.40 19.65
CA ARG A 128 29.34 -13.86 19.61
C ARG A 128 28.48 -14.30 18.44
N THR A 129 28.85 -15.42 17.83
CA THR A 129 27.98 -16.18 16.93
C THR A 129 27.41 -17.38 17.66
N GLY A 130 26.09 -17.42 17.86
CA GLY A 130 25.39 -18.51 18.53
C GLY A 130 25.22 -19.76 17.65
N PRO A 131 24.89 -20.91 18.24
CA PRO A 131 24.82 -22.21 17.56
C PRO A 131 23.72 -22.33 16.48
N ARG A 132 22.82 -21.33 16.37
CA ARG A 132 21.81 -21.23 15.30
C ARG A 132 22.07 -20.07 14.32
N GLY A 133 23.30 -19.54 14.28
CA GLY A 133 23.68 -18.47 13.37
C GLY A 133 23.25 -17.05 13.81
N ALA A 134 22.66 -16.91 15.00
CA ALA A 134 22.35 -15.60 15.57
C ALA A 134 23.65 -14.90 15.99
N LYS A 135 23.94 -13.74 15.40
CA LYS A 135 25.11 -12.90 15.72
C LYS A 135 24.69 -11.80 16.69
N HIS A 136 25.35 -11.73 17.85
CA HIS A 136 25.20 -10.63 18.79
C HIS A 136 26.42 -9.70 18.65
N ASP A 137 26.17 -8.44 18.27
CA ASP A 137 27.22 -7.44 18.05
C ASP A 137 27.93 -7.10 19.37
N GLY A 138 29.27 -7.12 19.35
CA GLY A 138 30.11 -6.73 20.50
C GLY A 138 30.14 -5.22 20.73
N LEU A 139 30.64 -4.81 21.90
CA LEU A 139 30.65 -3.41 22.34
C LEU A 139 31.45 -2.49 21.38
N ALA A 140 32.55 -2.99 20.79
CA ALA A 140 33.36 -2.24 19.84
C ALA A 140 32.60 -2.00 18.52
N GLN A 141 31.87 -3.01 18.06
CA GLN A 141 31.05 -2.92 16.86
C GLN A 141 29.87 -1.96 17.05
N ALA A 142 29.27 -1.94 18.25
CA ALA A 142 28.21 -0.99 18.60
C ALA A 142 28.72 0.47 18.66
N MET A 143 29.92 0.71 19.19
CA MET A 143 30.52 2.06 19.25
C MET A 143 30.87 2.61 17.85
N VAL A 144 31.47 1.80 16.98
CA VAL A 144 31.78 2.20 15.59
C VAL A 144 30.49 2.56 14.84
N LYS A 145 29.44 1.76 15.01
CA LYS A 145 28.14 1.98 14.37
C LYS A 145 27.45 3.27 14.85
N SER A 146 27.60 3.63 16.13
CA SER A 146 27.10 4.91 16.67
C SER A 146 27.90 6.13 16.19
N ALA A 147 29.21 6.02 16.03
CA ALA A 147 30.04 7.12 15.52
C ALA A 147 29.70 7.46 14.06
N VAL A 148 29.47 6.44 13.22
CA VAL A 148 29.04 6.62 11.82
C VAL A 148 27.67 7.30 11.72
N ARG A 149 26.74 6.99 12.62
CA ARG A 149 25.39 7.58 12.58
C ARG A 149 25.35 9.03 13.08
N THR A 150 26.31 9.44 13.91
CA THR A 150 26.34 10.76 14.55
C THR A 150 27.18 11.78 13.76
N ILE A 151 28.19 11.32 13.01
CA ILE A 151 29.03 12.20 12.16
C ILE A 151 28.36 12.51 10.80
N GLY A 152 27.39 11.70 10.35
CA GLY A 152 26.80 11.83 9.02
C GLY A 152 25.84 13.00 8.78
N SER A 153 25.22 13.60 9.82
CA SER A 153 24.11 14.55 9.63
C SER A 153 24.40 16.02 9.99
N SER A 154 25.48 16.31 10.73
CA SER A 154 25.81 17.68 11.18
C SER A 154 26.90 18.34 10.33
N VAL A 155 27.96 17.61 9.97
CA VAL A 155 29.11 18.16 9.23
C VAL A 155 28.78 18.46 7.76
N GLY A 156 27.82 17.74 7.17
CA GLY A 156 27.48 17.88 5.75
C GLY A 156 26.81 19.21 5.37
N ARG A 157 26.03 19.82 6.26
CA ARG A 157 25.34 21.11 5.97
C ARG A 157 26.25 22.33 6.13
N GLU A 158 27.27 22.22 6.97
CA GLU A 158 28.19 23.31 7.26
C GLU A 158 29.24 23.49 6.15
N ILE A 159 29.76 22.38 5.61
CA ILE A 159 30.68 22.41 4.46
C ILE A 159 29.99 22.97 3.21
N VAL A 160 28.74 22.58 2.95
CA VAL A 160 27.98 23.03 1.77
C VAL A 160 27.66 24.53 1.83
N ARG A 161 27.38 25.09 3.02
CA ARG A 161 27.14 26.54 3.18
C ARG A 161 28.44 27.35 3.25
N GLY A 162 29.49 26.81 3.87
CA GLY A 162 30.75 27.51 4.11
C GLY A 162 31.61 27.66 2.86
N VAL A 163 31.68 26.64 1.99
CA VAL A 163 32.56 26.66 0.81
C VAL A 163 31.85 27.20 -0.42
N LEU A 164 30.53 27.00 -0.55
CA LEU A 164 29.78 27.41 -1.75
C LEU A 164 29.02 28.74 -1.57
N GLY A 165 28.69 29.14 -0.33
CA GLY A 165 27.98 30.40 -0.05
C GLY A 165 28.88 31.64 0.00
N GLY A 166 30.20 31.47 0.19
CA GLY A 166 31.16 32.58 0.31
C GLY A 166 31.66 33.18 -1.01
N ILE A 167 31.53 32.45 -2.13
CA ILE A 167 32.05 32.87 -3.44
C ILE A 167 30.96 33.46 -4.38
N LEU A 168 29.67 33.27 -4.08
CA LEU A 168 28.57 33.67 -4.98
C LEU A 168 27.52 34.62 -4.36
N GLY A 169 27.82 35.24 -3.21
CA GLY A 169 26.83 35.95 -2.39
C GLY A 169 27.15 37.41 -2.07
N GLY A 170 27.72 38.18 -3.00
CA GLY A 170 27.97 39.61 -2.83
C GLY A 170 27.02 40.48 -3.66
N ARG A 171 26.24 41.34 -2.99
CA ARG A 171 25.57 42.59 -3.45
C ARG A 171 24.03 42.60 -3.35
N LYS A 172 23.51 43.20 -2.27
CA LYS A 172 22.50 44.26 -2.35
C LYS A 172 22.30 44.99 -1.01
N ARG A 173 22.58 46.29 -1.08
CA ARG A 173 22.18 47.44 -0.24
C ARG A 173 22.54 47.39 1.23
#